data_AF-A0AAU7U6K0-F1
#
_entry.id   AF-A0AAU7U6K0-F1
#
_cell.length_a   1.000
_cell.length_b   1.000
_cell.length_c   1.000
_cell.angle_alpha   90.00
_cell.angle_beta   90.00
_cell.angle_gamma   90.00
#
_symmetry.space_group_name_H-M   'P 1'
#
loop_
_entity.id
_entity.type
_entity.pdbx_description
1 polymer ?
#
loop_
_entity_poly.entity_id
_entity_poly.type
_entity_poly.pdbx_seq_one_letter_code
_entity_poly.pdbx_strand_id
1 'polypeptide(L)'
;MQLAQVNIARFHHPLAAPEVDEFRAGLDPVNALADRAPGFVWRLQDDTGNAPALGSLDDPRLIVNLSVGESPAALRDFTDSGRHLAFLKRRRAWFMRPRHPSRGARVSLSFDG
;
A
#
# COMPACT_ATOMS: atom_id res chain seq x y z
N MET A 1 -7.72 17.81 -10.40
CA MET A 1 -7.90 16.39 -10.76
C MET A 1 -7.13 15.56 -9.75
N GLN A 2 -7.75 14.51 -9.19
CA GLN A 2 -7.12 13.59 -8.23
C GLN A 2 -7.03 12.20 -8.86
N LEU A 3 -6.01 11.44 -8.47
CA LEU A 3 -5.79 10.07 -8.96
C LEU A 3 -5.73 9.09 -7.80
N ALA A 4 -6.55 8.05 -7.91
CA ALA A 4 -6.44 6.87 -7.06
C ALA A 4 -5.36 5.90 -7.55
N GLN A 5 -4.69 5.23 -6.61
CA GLN A 5 -3.83 4.08 -6.83
C GLN A 5 -4.22 2.97 -5.86
N VAL A 6 -4.53 1.81 -6.41
CA VAL A 6 -4.78 0.58 -5.65
C VAL A 6 -3.58 -0.36 -5.78
N ASN A 7 -3.08 -0.83 -4.65
CA ASN A 7 -2.07 -1.88 -4.58
C ASN A 7 -2.70 -3.13 -3.97
N ILE A 8 -2.55 -4.28 -4.63
CA ILE A 8 -3.00 -5.58 -4.13
C ILE A 8 -1.79 -6.49 -4.03
N ALA A 9 -1.59 -7.10 -2.88
CA ALA A 9 -0.50 -8.04 -2.65
C ALA A 9 -0.99 -9.25 -1.85
N ARG A 10 -0.29 -10.37 -2.02
CA ARG A 10 -0.54 -11.61 -1.29
C ARG A 10 0.70 -11.99 -0.50
N PHE A 11 0.54 -12.21 0.81
CA PHE A 11 1.62 -12.66 1.68
C PHE A 11 1.91 -14.16 1.51
N HIS A 12 3.12 -14.58 1.90
CA HIS A 12 3.44 -16.00 2.06
C HIS A 12 2.63 -16.63 3.21
N HIS A 13 2.48 -15.90 4.31
CA HIS A 13 1.78 -16.30 5.55
C HIS A 13 0.53 -15.43 5.81
N PRO A 14 -0.45 -15.87 6.62
CA PRO A 14 -1.58 -15.04 7.04
C PRO A 14 -1.13 -13.71 7.67
N LEU A 15 -1.92 -12.64 7.52
CA LEU A 15 -1.56 -11.31 8.05
C LEU A 15 -1.33 -11.27 9.57
N ALA A 16 -1.99 -12.16 10.31
CA ALA A 16 -1.84 -12.28 11.76
C ALA A 16 -0.65 -13.16 12.19
N ALA A 17 0.11 -13.74 11.25
CA ALA A 17 1.21 -14.64 11.56
C ALA A 17 2.48 -13.87 11.96
N PRO A 18 3.31 -14.41 12.88
CA PRO A 18 4.52 -13.73 13.37
C PRO A 18 5.52 -13.35 12.27
N GLU A 19 5.55 -14.09 11.16
CA GLU A 19 6.40 -13.82 10.00
C GLU A 19 6.08 -12.47 9.33
N VAL A 20 4.91 -11.90 9.61
CA VAL A 20 4.43 -10.63 9.06
C VAL A 20 4.63 -9.47 10.04
N ASP A 21 5.07 -9.73 11.28
CA ASP A 21 5.17 -8.70 12.33
C ASP A 21 6.12 -7.56 11.97
N GLU A 22 7.27 -7.87 11.35
CA GLU A 22 8.19 -6.83 10.88
C GLU A 22 7.52 -5.92 9.83
N PHE A 23 6.71 -6.50 8.95
CA PHE A 23 5.96 -5.73 7.96
C PHE A 23 4.92 -4.83 8.65
N ARG A 24 4.15 -5.38 9.60
CA ARG A 24 3.13 -4.66 10.37
C ARG A 24 3.71 -3.51 11.18
N ALA A 25 4.82 -3.74 11.87
CA ALA A 25 5.54 -2.70 12.61
C ALA A 25 6.10 -1.58 11.70
N GLY A 26 6.19 -1.84 10.40
CA GLY A 26 6.55 -0.85 9.38
C GLY A 26 5.41 0.05 8.92
N LEU A 27 4.15 -0.27 9.22
CA LEU A 27 2.99 0.44 8.68
C LEU A 27 2.88 1.86 9.21
N ASP A 28 2.84 2.06 10.54
CA ASP A 28 2.67 3.41 11.10
C ASP A 28 3.76 4.39 10.62
N PRO A 29 5.06 4.02 10.60
CA PRO A 29 6.09 4.91 10.07
C PRO A 29 5.93 5.21 8.58
N VAL A 30 5.47 4.27 7.76
CA VAL A 30 5.22 4.50 6.32
C VAL A 30 3.99 5.37 6.11
N ASN A 31 2.93 5.13 6.87
CA ASN A 31 1.70 5.92 6.85
C ASN A 31 1.96 7.37 7.27
N ALA A 32 2.76 7.59 8.31
CA ALA A 32 3.15 8.94 8.72
C ALA A 32 3.99 9.68 7.67
N LEU A 33 4.72 8.97 6.79
CA LEU A 33 5.39 9.59 5.64
C LEU A 33 4.38 9.99 4.57
N ALA A 34 3.37 9.16 4.32
CA ALA A 34 2.29 9.47 3.38
C ALA A 34 1.52 10.72 3.81
N ASP A 35 1.16 10.81 5.10
CA ASP A 35 0.38 11.91 5.67
C ASP A 35 1.11 13.28 5.60
N ARG A 36 2.43 13.27 5.35
CA ARG A 36 3.26 14.48 5.17
C ARG A 36 3.80 14.65 3.76
N ALA A 37 3.49 13.74 2.84
CA ALA A 37 4.05 13.76 1.50
C ALA A 37 3.37 14.86 0.66
N PRO A 38 4.13 15.76 0.01
CA PRO A 38 3.56 16.77 -0.88
C PRO A 38 2.69 16.15 -1.97
N GLY A 39 1.46 16.66 -2.13
CA GLY A 39 0.51 16.18 -3.13
C GLY A 39 -0.12 14.80 -2.82
N PHE A 40 0.13 14.23 -1.64
CA PHE A 40 -0.60 13.08 -1.13
C PHE A 40 -1.89 13.55 -0.46
N VAL A 41 -3.04 13.10 -0.94
CA VAL A 41 -4.35 13.65 -0.56
C VAL A 41 -5.04 12.78 0.49
N TRP A 42 -4.99 11.46 0.31
CA TRP A 42 -5.70 10.52 1.19
C TRP A 42 -5.15 9.11 1.07
N ARG A 43 -5.32 8.30 2.10
CA ARG A 43 -5.08 6.85 2.07
C ARG A 43 -6.19 6.12 2.79
N LEU A 44 -6.42 4.87 2.40
CA LEU A 44 -7.32 3.96 3.09
C LEU A 44 -6.82 3.72 4.51
N GLN A 45 -7.73 3.84 5.48
CA GLN A 45 -7.49 3.64 6.90
C GLN A 45 -8.69 2.91 7.53
N ASP A 46 -8.45 2.12 8.56
CA ASP A 46 -9.42 1.58 9.50
C ASP A 46 -9.40 2.38 10.81
N ASP A 47 -10.12 1.90 11.83
CA ASP A 47 -10.21 2.55 13.14
C ASP A 47 -8.86 2.66 13.88
N THR A 48 -7.84 1.90 13.44
CA THR A 48 -6.47 1.97 13.98
C THR A 48 -5.58 2.96 13.22
N GLY A 49 -6.10 3.60 12.16
CA GLY A 49 -5.34 4.51 11.31
C GLY A 49 -4.42 3.80 10.31
N ASN A 50 -4.47 2.46 10.22
CA ASN A 50 -3.78 1.68 9.22
C ASN A 50 -4.74 1.29 8.10
N ALA A 51 -4.27 1.07 6.88
CA ALA A 51 -5.17 0.50 5.87
C ALA A 51 -5.74 -0.81 6.45
N PRO A 52 -7.07 -1.04 6.37
CA PRO A 52 -7.61 -2.33 6.73
C PRO A 52 -6.86 -3.31 5.85
N ALA A 53 -6.07 -4.14 6.52
CA ALA A 53 -5.93 -5.52 6.15
C ALA A 53 -7.35 -6.00 5.83
N LEU A 54 -7.81 -5.90 4.58
CA LEU A 54 -9.08 -6.50 4.19
C LEU A 54 -8.86 -8.02 4.16
N GLY A 55 -8.59 -8.59 5.34
CA GLY A 55 -8.93 -9.95 5.72
C GLY A 55 -10.45 -10.03 5.72
N SER A 56 -11.01 -9.94 4.52
CA SER A 56 -12.44 -9.98 4.21
C SER A 56 -12.71 -10.17 2.71
N LEU A 57 -11.68 -10.43 1.89
CA LEU A 57 -11.82 -10.99 0.53
C LEU A 57 -11.79 -12.54 0.53
N ASP A 58 -12.20 -13.17 1.64
CA ASP A 58 -12.08 -14.62 1.93
C ASP A 58 -10.65 -15.21 2.00
N ASP A 59 -9.60 -14.40 1.80
CA ASP A 59 -8.20 -14.84 1.92
C ASP A 59 -7.44 -14.04 3.01
N PRO A 60 -7.04 -14.67 4.13
CA PRO A 60 -6.30 -14.02 5.22
C PRO A 60 -4.86 -13.66 4.86
N ARG A 61 -4.42 -13.91 3.62
CA ARG A 61 -3.11 -13.51 3.08
C ARG A 61 -3.17 -12.34 2.11
N LEU A 62 -4.35 -11.81 1.82
CA LEU A 62 -4.48 -10.66 0.93
C LEU A 62 -4.42 -9.34 1.70
N ILE A 63 -3.76 -8.36 1.10
CA ILE A 63 -3.79 -6.98 1.53
C ILE A 63 -4.10 -6.08 0.34
N VAL A 64 -4.93 -5.08 0.60
CA VAL A 64 -5.26 -4.01 -0.33
C VAL A 64 -4.89 -2.70 0.33
N ASN A 65 -4.20 -1.85 -0.41
CA ASN A 65 -4.00 -0.46 -0.04
C ASN A 65 -4.56 0.42 -1.15
N LEU A 66 -5.26 1.48 -0.79
CA LEU A 66 -5.72 2.51 -1.71
C LEU A 66 -5.17 3.85 -1.23
N SER A 67 -4.63 4.63 -2.16
CA SER A 67 -4.10 5.97 -1.92
C SER A 67 -4.59 6.92 -3.01
N VAL A 68 -4.78 8.19 -2.68
CA VAL A 68 -5.16 9.26 -3.60
C VAL A 68 -4.11 10.36 -3.54
N GLY A 69 -3.69 10.84 -4.71
CA GLY A 69 -2.77 11.96 -4.84
C GLY A 69 -3.20 12.94 -5.93
N GLU A 70 -2.60 14.11 -5.94
CA GLU A 70 -2.88 15.17 -6.92
C GLU A 70 -2.36 14.83 -8.32
N SER A 71 -1.38 13.93 -8.42
CA SER A 71 -0.79 13.55 -9.70
C SER A 71 -0.11 12.18 -9.68
N PRO A 72 0.19 11.60 -10.86
CA PRO A 72 1.04 10.41 -10.99
C PRO A 72 2.40 10.51 -10.31
N ALA A 73 2.97 11.73 -10.31
CA ALA A 73 4.28 12.03 -9.76
C ALA A 73 4.24 12.10 -8.23
N ALA A 74 3.25 12.78 -7.64
CA ALA A 74 3.09 12.87 -6.18
C ALA A 74 3.00 11.47 -5.52
N LEU A 75 2.20 10.57 -6.10
CA LEU A 75 2.11 9.17 -5.64
C LEU A 75 3.43 8.42 -5.81
N ARG A 76 4.19 8.72 -6.87
CA ARG A 76 5.48 8.06 -7.14
C ARG A 76 6.58 8.55 -6.21
N ASP A 77 6.64 9.84 -5.91
CA ASP A 77 7.64 10.43 -5.02
C ASP A 77 7.51 9.89 -3.59
N PHE A 78 6.28 9.67 -3.12
CA PHE A 78 6.01 8.92 -1.89
C PHE A 78 6.49 7.45 -1.97
N THR A 79 6.30 6.79 -3.10
CA THR A 79 6.61 5.36 -3.28
C THR A 79 8.12 5.08 -3.39
N ASP A 80 8.83 5.93 -4.12
CA ASP A 80 10.20 5.70 -4.54
C ASP A 80 11.24 6.32 -3.58
N SER A 81 10.83 6.70 -2.36
CA SER A 81 11.71 7.35 -1.38
C SER A 81 11.65 6.75 0.03
N GLY A 82 12.69 7.04 0.81
CA GLY A 82 12.77 6.78 2.24
C GLY A 82 12.47 5.35 2.68
N ARG A 83 11.70 5.22 3.76
CA ARG A 83 11.36 3.94 4.38
C ARG A 83 10.43 3.10 3.49
N HIS A 84 9.56 3.73 2.70
CA HIS A 84 8.69 3.00 1.79
C HIS A 84 9.50 2.25 0.72
N LEU A 85 10.49 2.90 0.10
CA LEU A 85 11.40 2.24 -0.85
C LEU A 85 12.17 1.08 -0.21
N ALA A 86 12.61 1.22 1.04
CA ALA A 86 13.31 0.14 1.76
C ALA A 86 12.44 -1.13 1.90
N PHE A 87 11.15 -0.96 2.21
CA PHE A 87 10.18 -2.06 2.25
C PHE A 87 9.92 -2.64 0.86
N LEU A 88 9.79 -1.81 -0.18
CA LEU A 88 9.61 -2.28 -1.56
C LEU A 88 10.78 -3.11 -2.08
N LYS A 89 12.02 -2.77 -1.70
CA LYS A 89 13.21 -3.57 -2.04
C LYS A 89 13.18 -4.95 -1.39
N ARG A 90 12.65 -5.04 -0.17
CA ARG A 90 12.54 -6.28 0.61
C ARG A 90 11.21 -7.01 0.47
N ARG A 91 10.30 -6.50 -0.35
CA ARG A 91 8.92 -7.03 -0.50
C ARG A 91 8.81 -8.55 -0.68
N ARG A 92 9.82 -9.20 -1.28
CA ARG A 92 9.86 -10.67 -1.46
C ARG A 92 9.96 -11.46 -0.16
N ALA A 93 10.41 -10.84 0.93
CA ALA A 93 10.44 -11.44 2.27
C ALA A 93 9.02 -11.75 2.77
N TRP A 94 8.04 -10.92 2.41
CA TRP A 94 6.67 -11.04 2.90
C TRP A 94 5.68 -11.47 1.82
N PHE A 95 5.87 -11.01 0.58
CA PHE A 95 4.91 -11.17 -0.50
C PHE A 95 5.30 -12.23 -1.52
N MET A 96 4.28 -12.98 -1.94
CA MET A 96 4.34 -13.85 -3.10
C MET A 96 4.60 -13.04 -4.37
N ARG A 97 5.33 -13.64 -5.31
CA ARG A 97 5.46 -13.07 -6.64
C ARG A 97 4.08 -13.14 -7.33
N PRO A 98 3.59 -12.04 -7.93
CA PRO A 98 2.34 -12.09 -8.68
C PRO A 98 2.46 -13.07 -9.85
N ARG A 99 1.39 -13.85 -10.11
CA ARG A 99 1.35 -14.88 -11.16
C ARG A 99 1.55 -14.29 -12.57
N HIS A 100 1.18 -13.02 -12.76
CA HIS A 100 1.44 -12.26 -13.97
C HIS A 100 2.33 -11.06 -13.65
N PRO A 101 3.19 -10.62 -14.59
CA PRO A 101 3.92 -9.38 -14.42
C PRO A 101 2.91 -8.24 -14.23
N SER A 102 2.86 -7.72 -13.00
CA SER A 102 2.17 -6.48 -12.71
C SER A 102 2.97 -5.36 -13.39
N ARG A 103 2.57 -4.96 -14.60
CA ARG A 103 2.73 -3.54 -14.96
C ARG A 103 1.91 -2.82 -13.90
N GLY A 104 2.51 -1.94 -13.09
CA GLY A 104 1.79 -1.29 -11.99
C GLY A 104 0.42 -0.85 -12.47
N ALA A 105 -0.62 -1.58 -12.09
CA ALA A 105 -1.96 -1.35 -12.59
C ALA A 105 -2.48 -0.18 -11.77
N ARG A 106 -2.10 1.03 -12.18
CA ARG A 106 -2.68 2.24 -11.65
C ARG A 106 -4.09 2.32 -12.22
N VAL A 107 -5.05 1.80 -11.47
CA VAL A 107 -6.47 2.04 -11.75
C VAL A 107 -6.73 3.49 -11.34
N SER A 108 -6.57 4.40 -12.30
CA SER A 108 -6.92 5.81 -12.12
C SER A 108 -8.44 5.93 -12.08
N LEU A 109 -9.01 5.96 -10.88
CA LEU A 109 -10.37 6.45 -10.67
C LEU A 109 -10.26 7.96 -10.47
N SER A 110 -10.73 8.73 -11.46
CA SER A 110 -10.91 10.17 -11.33
C SER A 110 -12.27 10.41 -10.70
N PHE A 111 -12.30 11.10 -9.56
CA PHE A 111 -13.52 11.65 -9.01
C PHE A 111 -13.62 13.08 -9.50
N ASP A 112 -14.47 13.33 -10.49
CA ASP A 112 -14.93 14.69 -10.81
C ASP A 112 -15.98 15.06 -9.75
N GLY A 113 -15.73 16.16 -9.06
CA GLY A 113 -16.68 16.85 -8.18
C GLY A 113 -16.88 18.26 -8.69
#